data_AF-A0A963GBI5-F1
#
_entry.id   AF-A0A963GBI5-F1
#
_cell.length_a   1.000
_cell.length_b   1.000
_cell.length_c   1.000
_cell.angle_alpha   90.00
_cell.angle_beta   90.00
_cell.angle_gamma   90.00
#
_symmetry.space_group_name_H-M   'P 1'
#
loop_
_entity.id
_entity.type
_entity.pdbx_description
1 polymer ?
#
loop_
_entity_poly.entity_id
_entity_poly.type
_entity_poly.pdbx_seq_one_letter_code
_entity_poly.pdbx_strand_id
1 'polypeptide(L)'
;VPDDEVAAAFFDRFLLRIPVSPVSGEGFRALLALPPLDSGGTIFDGALDAAERDALARCAAAVALPAEVAERMVELRTWLVARDIAVSDRRWVKVAGLLRTAAASEARDAISPWDLMLLPGCLGRDEAEQQAVRDWLTTRLGVREACAPPRLERVVAAFEAQLLAERNADDLDYDDDGRLRLGDAGIAREVNDMKGGSQALRMTYTRKRRYGDTHVGARTGQLDDLLERIAGYREELATVAREFAGYRATSLWLDLPLADAIDANLAAIGTALDTFAARARSCRAGFEALPRLPDDPGIRPEPVAWEPLRQ
;
A
#
# COMPACT_ATOMS: atom_id res chain seq x y z
N VAL A 1 2.67 7.48 31.46
CA VAL A 1 2.73 6.07 31.93
C VAL A 1 3.28 6.09 33.35
N PRO A 2 2.81 5.25 34.29
CA PRO A 2 3.36 5.26 35.66
C PRO A 2 4.84 4.82 35.69
N ASP A 3 5.64 5.48 36.51
CA ASP A 3 7.10 5.24 36.61
C ASP A 3 7.49 4.09 37.57
N ASP A 4 6.57 3.62 38.42
CA ASP A 4 6.79 2.54 39.40
C ASP A 4 6.22 1.20 38.93
N GLU A 5 6.91 0.09 39.21
CA GLU A 5 6.57 -1.28 38.80
C GLU A 5 5.19 -1.72 39.29
N VAL A 6 4.80 -1.31 40.50
CA VAL A 6 3.47 -1.64 41.06
C VAL A 6 2.37 -0.98 40.25
N ALA A 7 2.58 0.29 39.88
CA ALA A 7 1.63 1.04 39.07
C ALA A 7 1.61 0.56 37.61
N ALA A 8 2.75 0.11 37.07
CA ALA A 8 2.82 -0.55 35.76
C ALA A 8 2.07 -1.89 35.74
N ALA A 9 2.20 -2.71 36.79
CA ALA A 9 1.47 -3.98 36.93
C ALA A 9 -0.04 -3.76 37.08
N PHE A 10 -0.46 -2.70 37.77
CA PHE A 10 -1.86 -2.29 37.82
C PHE A 10 -2.34 -1.79 36.46
N PHE A 11 -1.55 -0.97 35.76
CA PHE A 11 -1.84 -0.46 34.43
C PHE A 11 -1.97 -1.57 33.38
N ASP A 12 -1.30 -2.71 33.55
CA ASP A 12 -1.47 -3.89 32.70
C ASP A 12 -2.81 -4.63 32.92
N ARG A 13 -3.54 -4.34 34.00
CA ARG A 13 -4.87 -4.96 34.21
C ARG A 13 -5.95 -4.38 33.31
N PHE A 14 -5.80 -3.12 32.89
CA PHE A 14 -6.71 -2.47 31.95
C PHE A 14 -6.40 -2.93 30.53
N LEU A 15 -7.39 -3.56 29.89
CA LEU A 15 -7.27 -3.97 28.50
C LEU A 15 -7.26 -2.73 27.60
N LEU A 16 -8.35 -1.96 27.65
CA LEU A 16 -8.56 -0.77 26.81
C LEU A 16 -8.10 0.49 27.54
N ARG A 17 -7.30 1.30 26.85
CA ARG A 17 -6.70 2.55 27.34
C ARG A 17 -7.06 3.64 26.34
N ILE A 18 -8.06 4.44 26.66
CA ILE A 18 -8.51 5.55 25.81
C ILE A 18 -8.06 6.86 26.46
N PRO A 19 -7.17 7.63 25.82
CA PRO A 19 -6.87 8.98 26.25
C PRO A 19 -8.08 9.88 25.98
N VAL A 20 -8.53 10.61 27.00
CA VAL A 20 -9.69 11.51 26.90
C VAL A 20 -9.20 12.94 27.05
N SER A 21 -9.38 13.72 25.99
CA SER A 21 -9.09 15.16 26.00
C SER A 21 -10.23 15.95 26.64
N PRO A 22 -9.96 17.16 27.17
CA PRO A 22 -11.01 18.09 27.58
C PRO A 22 -12.00 18.37 26.45
N VAL A 23 -13.25 18.69 26.82
CA VAL A 23 -14.28 19.08 25.84
C VAL A 23 -13.83 20.29 25.03
N SER A 24 -14.26 20.36 23.77
CA SER A 24 -14.00 21.52 22.91
C SER A 24 -14.62 22.80 23.50
N GLY A 25 -14.13 23.97 23.07
CA GLY A 25 -14.69 25.25 23.53
C GLY A 25 -16.19 25.40 23.25
N GLU A 26 -16.67 24.86 22.12
CA GLU A 26 -18.11 24.82 21.79
C GLU A 26 -18.86 23.82 22.68
N GLY A 27 -18.30 22.62 22.87
CA GLY A 27 -18.87 21.58 23.73
C GLY A 27 -18.92 21.98 25.21
N PHE A 28 -18.03 22.86 25.66
CA PHE A 28 -18.00 23.34 27.04
C PHE A 28 -19.27 24.08 27.43
N ARG A 29 -19.83 24.91 26.53
CA ARG A 29 -21.12 25.57 26.80
C ARG A 29 -22.26 24.57 26.93
N ALA A 30 -22.29 23.54 26.08
CA ALA A 30 -23.29 22.48 26.15
C ALA A 30 -23.15 21.64 27.43
N LEU A 31 -21.91 21.32 27.83
CA LEU A 31 -21.60 20.62 29.07
C LEU A 31 -22.12 21.39 30.30
N LEU A 32 -21.89 22.71 30.35
CA LEU A 32 -22.37 23.56 31.44
C LEU A 32 -23.90 23.71 31.47
N ALA A 33 -24.56 23.51 30.32
CA ALA A 33 -26.01 23.56 30.20
C ALA A 33 -26.71 22.22 30.51
N LEU A 34 -25.95 21.15 30.79
CA LEU A 34 -26.54 19.87 31.18
C LEU A 34 -27.31 19.99 32.51
N PRO A 35 -28.46 19.33 32.63
CA PRO A 35 -29.20 19.30 33.89
C PRO A 35 -28.37 18.63 35.00
N PRO A 36 -28.56 19.01 36.28
CA PRO A 36 -27.94 18.32 37.41
C PRO A 36 -28.28 16.82 37.40
N LEU A 37 -27.25 15.97 37.60
CA LEU A 37 -27.30 14.50 37.53
C LEU A 37 -28.34 13.86 38.48
N ASP A 38 -28.78 14.60 39.50
CA ASP A 38 -29.72 14.15 40.54
C ASP A 38 -31.16 14.00 40.02
N SER A 39 -31.40 14.40 38.77
CA SER A 39 -32.68 14.26 38.07
C SER A 39 -32.82 12.85 37.49
N GLY A 40 -32.78 11.81 38.33
CA GLY A 40 -33.03 10.41 37.97
C GLY A 40 -32.44 10.03 36.61
N GLY A 41 -31.13 9.74 36.58
CA GLY A 41 -30.35 9.52 35.36
C GLY A 41 -31.11 8.72 34.30
N THR A 42 -30.95 9.11 33.03
CA THR A 42 -31.65 8.55 31.88
C THR A 42 -31.81 7.03 32.02
N ILE A 43 -33.03 6.58 32.29
CA ILE A 43 -33.34 5.16 32.27
C ILE A 43 -33.21 4.74 30.82
N PHE A 44 -32.12 4.04 30.49
CA PHE A 44 -31.98 3.41 29.19
C PHE A 44 -32.97 2.24 29.15
N ASP A 45 -34.04 2.38 28.39
CA ASP A 45 -35.12 1.40 28.19
C ASP A 45 -34.67 0.18 27.34
N GLY A 46 -33.41 -0.22 27.50
CA GLY A 46 -32.71 -1.23 26.70
C GLY A 46 -31.41 -1.72 27.37
N ALA A 47 -31.33 -1.64 28.70
CA ALA A 47 -30.22 -2.22 29.43
C ALA A 47 -30.28 -3.76 29.34
N LEU A 48 -29.16 -4.38 28.95
CA LEU A 48 -29.09 -5.84 28.86
C LEU A 48 -29.34 -6.49 30.22
N ASP A 49 -30.26 -7.45 30.28
CA ASP A 49 -30.49 -8.26 31.47
C ASP A 49 -29.39 -9.33 31.64
N ALA A 50 -29.49 -10.15 32.69
CA ALA A 50 -28.49 -11.20 32.93
C ALA A 50 -28.48 -12.28 31.83
N ALA A 51 -29.66 -12.69 31.35
CA ALA A 51 -29.79 -13.72 30.33
C ALA A 51 -29.26 -13.24 28.97
N GLU A 52 -29.50 -11.98 28.63
CA GLU A 52 -29.00 -11.32 27.42
C GLU A 52 -27.47 -11.18 27.46
N ARG A 53 -26.89 -10.79 28.61
CA ARG A 53 -25.42 -10.76 28.77
C ARG A 53 -24.80 -12.15 28.64
N ASP A 54 -25.43 -13.17 29.23
CA ASP A 54 -24.96 -14.56 29.10
C ASP A 54 -25.09 -15.06 27.66
N ALA A 55 -26.14 -14.66 26.94
CA ALA A 55 -26.32 -14.97 25.53
C ALA A 55 -25.22 -14.32 24.69
N LEU A 56 -24.94 -13.03 24.91
CA LEU A 56 -23.84 -12.32 24.23
C LEU A 56 -22.49 -12.99 24.50
N ALA A 57 -22.22 -13.39 25.75
CA ALA A 57 -20.98 -14.08 26.10
C ALA A 57 -20.84 -15.44 25.38
N ARG A 58 -21.94 -16.20 25.25
CA ARG A 58 -21.95 -17.45 24.45
C ARG A 58 -21.72 -17.18 22.97
N CYS A 59 -22.37 -16.17 22.39
CA CYS A 59 -22.16 -15.78 21.00
C CYS A 59 -20.70 -15.37 20.77
N ALA A 60 -20.14 -14.52 21.63
CA ALA A 60 -18.73 -14.12 21.58
C ALA A 60 -17.78 -15.33 21.66
N ALA A 61 -18.07 -16.31 22.52
CA ALA A 61 -17.24 -17.53 22.59
C ALA A 61 -17.28 -18.36 21.30
N ALA A 62 -18.37 -18.28 20.52
CA ALA A 62 -18.52 -18.97 19.25
C ALA A 62 -17.94 -18.21 18.05
N VAL A 63 -17.61 -16.92 18.20
CA VAL A 63 -17.03 -16.11 17.11
C VAL A 63 -15.68 -16.68 16.67
N ALA A 64 -15.58 -16.96 15.38
CA ALA A 64 -14.37 -17.43 14.74
C ALA A 64 -13.28 -16.34 14.71
N LEU A 65 -12.02 -16.76 14.84
CA LEU A 65 -10.84 -15.95 14.53
C LEU A 65 -10.28 -16.46 13.19
N PRO A 66 -10.56 -15.79 12.06
CA PRO A 66 -10.03 -16.21 10.77
C PRO A 66 -8.50 -16.21 10.74
N ALA A 67 -7.92 -17.08 9.91
CA ALA A 67 -6.46 -17.21 9.77
C ALA A 67 -5.78 -15.89 9.38
N GLU A 68 -6.38 -15.13 8.45
CA GLU A 68 -5.81 -13.84 8.03
C GLU A 68 -5.68 -12.84 9.19
N VAL A 69 -6.67 -12.80 10.10
CA VAL A 69 -6.67 -11.91 11.26
C VAL A 69 -5.62 -12.36 12.26
N ALA A 70 -5.52 -13.67 12.50
CA ALA A 70 -4.49 -14.24 13.37
C ALA A 70 -3.07 -13.95 12.83
N GLU A 71 -2.84 -14.11 11.53
CA GLU A 71 -1.57 -13.79 10.88
C GLU A 71 -1.21 -12.31 11.02
N ARG A 72 -2.17 -11.39 10.84
CA ARG A 72 -1.95 -9.96 11.07
C ARG A 72 -1.61 -9.64 12.53
N MET A 73 -2.24 -10.32 13.49
CA MET A 73 -1.89 -10.16 14.91
C MET A 73 -0.47 -10.67 15.21
N VAL A 74 -0.03 -11.77 14.57
CA VAL A 74 1.35 -12.28 14.68
C VAL A 74 2.36 -11.32 14.06
N GLU A 75 2.05 -10.75 12.90
CA GLU A 75 2.88 -9.73 12.27
C GLU A 75 3.03 -8.50 13.18
N LEU A 76 1.93 -8.00 13.73
CA LEU A 76 1.93 -6.87 14.65
C LEU A 76 2.74 -7.17 15.92
N ARG A 77 2.59 -8.38 16.50
CA ARG A 77 3.39 -8.79 17.67
C ARG A 77 4.88 -8.74 17.35
N THR A 78 5.28 -9.26 16.19
CA THR A 78 6.68 -9.24 15.75
C THR A 78 7.19 -7.81 15.58
N TRP A 79 6.36 -6.94 14.98
CA TRP A 79 6.69 -5.53 14.79
C TRP A 79 6.81 -4.75 16.10
N LEU A 80 5.96 -5.04 17.09
CA LEU A 80 6.01 -4.44 18.44
C LEU A 80 7.26 -4.87 19.21
N VAL A 81 7.62 -6.16 19.15
CA VAL A 81 8.85 -6.69 19.77
C VAL A 81 10.08 -6.02 19.18
N ALA A 82 10.14 -5.82 17.87
CA ALA A 82 11.24 -5.12 17.21
C ALA A 82 11.37 -3.63 17.60
N ARG A 83 10.39 -3.08 18.32
CA ARG A 83 10.34 -1.68 18.81
C ARG A 83 10.46 -1.59 20.33
N ASP A 84 10.81 -2.70 21.00
CA ASP A 84 10.85 -2.81 22.46
C ASP A 84 9.51 -2.50 23.16
N ILE A 85 8.39 -2.69 22.45
CA ILE A 85 7.03 -2.57 23.01
C ILE A 85 6.58 -3.96 23.45
N ALA A 86 6.78 -4.27 24.73
CA ALA A 86 6.44 -5.57 25.31
C ALA A 86 4.93 -5.68 25.61
N VAL A 87 4.27 -6.64 24.94
CA VAL A 87 2.86 -7.00 25.17
C VAL A 87 2.79 -8.45 25.63
N SER A 88 2.24 -8.69 26.83
CA SER A 88 2.15 -10.06 27.39
C SER A 88 1.20 -10.95 26.60
N ASP A 89 1.48 -12.26 26.53
CA ASP A 89 0.60 -13.23 25.87
C ASP A 89 -0.83 -13.23 26.46
N ARG A 90 -0.94 -13.00 27.78
CA ARG A 90 -2.23 -12.82 28.47
C ARG A 90 -3.04 -11.65 27.87
N ARG A 91 -2.37 -10.56 27.52
CA ARG A 91 -3.01 -9.38 26.90
C ARG A 91 -3.51 -9.72 25.51
N TRP A 92 -2.75 -10.45 24.71
CA TRP A 92 -3.19 -10.93 23.38
C TRP A 92 -4.45 -11.81 23.46
N VAL A 93 -4.53 -12.72 24.44
CA VAL A 93 -5.73 -13.53 24.67
C VAL A 93 -6.94 -12.67 25.02
N LYS A 94 -6.74 -11.63 25.85
CA LYS A 94 -7.81 -10.67 26.18
C LYS A 94 -8.24 -9.82 24.97
N VAL A 95 -7.29 -9.39 24.14
CA VAL A 95 -7.58 -8.69 22.88
C VAL A 95 -8.45 -9.56 21.99
N ALA A 96 -8.10 -10.84 21.79
CA ALA A 96 -8.94 -11.75 21.02
C ALA A 96 -10.35 -11.88 21.61
N GLY A 97 -10.49 -11.93 22.94
CA GLY A 97 -11.79 -11.90 23.62
C GLY A 97 -12.60 -10.63 23.36
N LEU A 98 -11.94 -9.47 23.34
CA LEU A 98 -12.57 -8.18 22.99
C LEU A 98 -13.06 -8.19 21.53
N LEU A 99 -12.22 -8.61 20.58
CA LEU A 99 -12.58 -8.67 19.16
C LEU A 99 -13.79 -9.59 18.93
N ARG A 100 -13.80 -10.75 19.59
CA ARG A 100 -14.96 -11.67 19.56
C ARG A 100 -16.23 -11.03 20.12
N THR A 101 -16.09 -10.26 21.20
CA THR A 101 -17.23 -9.56 21.83
C THR A 101 -17.75 -8.45 20.92
N ALA A 102 -16.85 -7.69 20.28
CA ALA A 102 -17.21 -6.65 19.32
C ALA A 102 -18.00 -7.26 18.14
N ALA A 103 -17.49 -8.32 17.54
CA ALA A 103 -18.15 -9.05 16.48
C ALA A 103 -19.53 -9.59 16.90
N ALA A 104 -19.62 -10.26 18.05
CA ALA A 104 -20.88 -10.80 18.54
C ALA A 104 -21.92 -9.71 18.85
N SER A 105 -21.50 -8.54 19.34
CA SER A 105 -22.40 -7.41 19.60
C SER A 105 -23.01 -6.81 18.33
N GLU A 106 -22.37 -7.05 17.19
CA GLU A 106 -22.85 -6.68 15.85
C GLU A 106 -23.45 -7.89 15.10
N ALA A 107 -23.75 -8.98 15.81
CA ALA A 107 -24.30 -10.23 15.28
C ALA A 107 -23.43 -10.92 14.20
N ARG A 108 -22.12 -10.68 14.21
CA ARG A 108 -21.16 -11.36 13.33
C ARG A 108 -20.65 -12.65 13.96
N ASP A 109 -20.44 -13.68 13.15
CA ASP A 109 -19.94 -14.99 13.55
C ASP A 109 -18.41 -15.12 13.39
N ALA A 110 -17.76 -14.14 12.77
CA ALA A 110 -16.32 -14.08 12.60
C ALA A 110 -15.78 -12.66 12.87
N ILE A 111 -14.55 -12.60 13.39
CA ILE A 111 -13.78 -11.36 13.48
C ILE A 111 -13.42 -10.91 12.07
N SER A 112 -13.69 -9.64 11.77
CA SER A 112 -13.30 -8.97 10.55
C SER A 112 -11.89 -8.37 10.70
N PRO A 113 -11.08 -8.25 9.62
CA PRO A 113 -9.83 -7.48 9.65
C PRO A 113 -10.00 -6.06 10.19
N TRP A 114 -11.16 -5.45 9.96
CA TRP A 114 -11.45 -4.08 10.40
C TRP A 114 -11.63 -3.97 11.92
N ASP A 115 -11.94 -5.06 12.62
CA ASP A 115 -11.98 -5.09 14.09
C ASP A 115 -10.59 -4.79 14.71
N LEU A 116 -9.52 -5.01 13.94
CA LEU A 116 -8.14 -4.71 14.38
C LEU A 116 -7.93 -3.22 14.68
N MET A 117 -8.84 -2.34 14.25
CA MET A 117 -8.85 -0.92 14.64
C MET A 117 -8.99 -0.69 16.15
N LEU A 118 -9.41 -1.68 16.94
CA LEU A 118 -9.46 -1.61 18.40
C LEU A 118 -8.09 -1.81 19.08
N LEU A 119 -7.08 -2.32 18.35
CA LEU A 119 -5.78 -2.69 18.91
C LEU A 119 -4.95 -1.51 19.43
N PRO A 120 -4.95 -0.29 18.85
CA PRO A 120 -4.17 0.82 19.38
C PRO A 120 -4.41 1.02 20.88
N GLY A 121 -5.66 1.19 21.29
CA GLY A 121 -6.04 1.35 22.70
C GLY A 121 -5.78 0.12 23.57
N CYS A 122 -5.57 -1.06 22.98
CA CYS A 122 -5.27 -2.28 23.72
C CYS A 122 -3.78 -2.53 23.92
N LEU A 123 -2.95 -2.09 22.97
CA LEU A 123 -1.53 -2.45 22.87
C LEU A 123 -0.61 -1.30 23.27
N GLY A 124 -0.95 -0.06 22.92
CA GLY A 124 -0.17 1.12 23.28
C GLY A 124 -0.30 1.47 24.77
N ARG A 125 0.80 1.91 25.38
CA ARG A 125 0.84 2.40 26.77
C ARG A 125 0.54 3.89 26.88
N ASP A 126 0.88 4.64 25.85
CA ASP A 126 0.65 6.07 25.70
C ASP A 126 0.21 6.43 24.29
N GLU A 127 -0.10 7.70 24.06
CA GLU A 127 -0.56 8.21 22.76
C GLU A 127 0.44 7.92 21.63
N ALA A 128 1.74 8.00 21.90
CA ALA A 128 2.76 7.80 20.87
C ALA A 128 2.80 6.34 20.40
N GLU A 129 2.74 5.38 21.32
CA GLU A 129 2.65 3.96 20.98
C GLU A 129 1.31 3.63 20.31
N GLN A 130 0.20 4.21 20.76
CA GLN A 130 -1.09 4.05 20.10
C GLN A 130 -1.05 4.55 18.66
N GLN A 131 -0.50 5.75 18.44
CA GLN A 131 -0.33 6.30 17.10
C GLN A 131 0.57 5.42 16.22
N ALA A 132 1.66 4.88 16.76
CA ALA A 132 2.52 3.96 16.01
C ALA A 132 1.77 2.70 15.54
N VAL A 133 0.87 2.16 16.38
CA VAL A 133 0.00 1.02 15.99
C VAL A 133 -1.05 1.46 14.96
N ARG A 134 -1.63 2.66 15.08
CA ARG A 134 -2.56 3.23 14.08
C ARG A 134 -1.90 3.33 12.71
N ASP A 135 -0.71 3.93 12.65
CA ASP A 135 0.05 4.09 11.39
C ASP A 135 0.37 2.72 10.78
N TRP A 136 0.77 1.76 11.62
CA TRP A 136 1.02 0.39 11.17
C TRP A 136 -0.22 -0.25 10.55
N LEU A 137 -1.39 -0.12 11.20
CA LEU A 137 -2.66 -0.66 10.72
C LEU A 137 -3.10 0.02 9.42
N THR A 138 -3.02 1.36 9.33
CA THR A 138 -3.41 2.14 8.15
C THR A 138 -2.71 1.64 6.88
N THR A 139 -1.43 1.27 6.97
CA THR A 139 -0.65 0.80 5.82
C THR A 139 -0.93 -0.64 5.39
N ARG A 140 -1.65 -1.42 6.20
CA ARG A 140 -1.79 -2.88 6.05
C ARG A 140 -3.21 -3.38 5.93
N LEU A 141 -4.17 -2.72 6.59
CA LEU A 141 -5.57 -3.11 6.51
C LEU A 141 -6.10 -2.85 5.10
N GLY A 142 -6.67 -3.89 4.50
CA GLY A 142 -7.17 -3.83 3.13
C GLY A 142 -6.09 -3.79 2.02
N VAL A 143 -4.81 -3.91 2.36
CA VAL A 143 -3.71 -3.85 1.39
C VAL A 143 -3.01 -5.20 1.29
N ARG A 144 -2.87 -5.70 0.06
CA ARG A 144 -2.02 -6.88 -0.22
C ARG A 144 -0.60 -6.41 -0.55
N GLU A 145 0.40 -7.14 -0.08
CA GLU A 145 1.80 -6.81 -0.38
C GLU A 145 2.09 -6.79 -1.90
N ALA A 146 1.42 -7.67 -2.66
CA ALA A 146 1.55 -7.74 -4.12
C ALA A 146 1.10 -6.46 -4.86
N CYS A 147 0.18 -5.68 -4.28
CA CYS A 147 -0.30 -4.41 -4.84
C CYS A 147 0.36 -3.18 -4.19
N ALA A 148 1.42 -3.37 -3.39
CA ALA A 148 2.13 -2.27 -2.75
C ALA A 148 2.71 -1.29 -3.80
N PRO A 149 2.40 0.02 -3.73
CA PRO A 149 2.81 0.99 -4.75
C PRO A 149 4.32 1.01 -5.07
N PRO A 150 5.25 0.95 -4.09
CA PRO A 150 6.68 0.99 -4.39
C PRO A 150 7.16 -0.18 -5.25
N ARG A 151 6.49 -1.34 -5.18
CA ARG A 151 6.85 -2.52 -5.98
C ARG A 151 6.45 -2.32 -7.44
N LEU A 152 5.23 -1.87 -7.69
CA LEU A 152 4.74 -1.60 -9.05
C LEU A 152 5.47 -0.43 -9.69
N GLU A 153 5.83 0.58 -8.90
CA GLU A 153 6.65 1.69 -9.37
C GLU A 153 7.98 1.22 -9.96
N ARG A 154 8.69 0.32 -9.28
CA ARG A 154 9.95 -0.26 -9.77
C ARG A 154 9.78 -1.01 -11.07
N VAL A 155 8.70 -1.79 -11.20
CA VAL A 155 8.42 -2.55 -12.42
C VAL A 155 8.18 -1.59 -13.59
N VAL A 156 7.31 -0.59 -13.41
CA VAL A 156 7.02 0.41 -14.46
C VAL A 156 8.28 1.21 -14.82
N ALA A 157 9.06 1.63 -13.82
CA ALA A 157 10.32 2.35 -14.04
C ALA A 157 11.35 1.52 -14.82
N ALA A 158 11.41 0.20 -14.61
CA ALA A 158 12.29 -0.68 -15.37
C ALA A 158 11.90 -0.73 -16.86
N PHE A 159 10.60 -0.78 -17.17
CA PHE A 159 10.13 -0.70 -18.57
C PHE A 159 10.41 0.66 -19.21
N GLU A 160 10.22 1.76 -18.48
CA GLU A 160 10.53 3.10 -18.96
C GLU A 160 12.03 3.27 -19.25
N ALA A 161 12.89 2.76 -18.36
CA ALA A 161 14.34 2.75 -18.55
C ALA A 161 14.74 1.89 -19.75
N GLN A 162 14.13 0.72 -19.92
CA GLN A 162 14.36 -0.14 -21.09
C GLN A 162 13.95 0.56 -22.39
N LEU A 163 12.79 1.22 -22.43
CA LEU A 163 12.34 1.98 -23.58
C LEU A 163 13.30 3.11 -23.92
N LEU A 164 13.78 3.84 -22.91
CA LEU A 164 14.75 4.92 -23.11
C LEU A 164 16.07 4.37 -23.68
N ALA A 165 16.56 3.26 -23.15
CA ALA A 165 17.76 2.59 -23.66
C ALA A 165 17.58 2.17 -25.13
N GLU A 166 16.43 1.58 -25.49
CA GLU A 166 16.16 1.15 -26.85
C GLU A 166 15.96 2.33 -27.82
N ARG A 167 15.40 3.45 -27.37
CA ARG A 167 15.27 4.69 -28.16
C ARG A 167 16.61 5.36 -28.46
N ASN A 168 17.53 5.28 -27.51
CA ASN A 168 18.86 5.87 -27.61
C ASN A 168 19.90 4.89 -28.17
N ALA A 169 19.50 3.65 -28.47
CA ALA A 169 20.39 2.66 -29.04
C ALA A 169 20.72 3.03 -30.49
N ASP A 170 22.02 3.12 -30.74
CA ASP A 170 22.58 3.33 -32.06
C ASP A 170 23.33 2.06 -32.50
N ASP A 171 23.13 1.68 -33.77
CA ASP A 171 23.92 0.67 -34.45
C ASP A 171 25.07 1.35 -35.23
N LEU A 172 26.14 0.60 -35.49
CA LEU A 172 27.16 1.04 -36.43
C LEU A 172 26.65 0.96 -37.87
N ASP A 173 26.91 1.98 -38.69
CA ASP A 173 26.47 2.03 -40.07
C ASP A 173 27.49 1.36 -41.01
N TYR A 174 27.13 0.19 -41.57
CA TYR A 174 27.95 -0.56 -42.53
C TYR A 174 27.34 -0.49 -43.93
N ASP A 175 28.20 -0.54 -44.96
CA ASP A 175 27.81 -0.66 -46.36
C ASP A 175 27.57 -2.11 -46.77
N ASP A 176 27.16 -2.26 -48.03
CA ASP A 176 26.75 -3.54 -48.59
C ASP A 176 27.95 -4.49 -48.76
N ASP A 177 29.18 -3.97 -48.66
CA ASP A 177 30.45 -4.70 -48.64
C ASP A 177 30.97 -4.96 -47.20
N GLY A 178 30.18 -4.60 -46.18
CA GLY A 178 30.53 -4.79 -44.76
C GLY A 178 31.58 -3.81 -44.23
N ARG A 179 31.89 -2.73 -44.96
CA ARG A 179 32.75 -1.64 -44.49
C ARG A 179 31.91 -0.58 -43.81
N LEU A 180 32.47 0.10 -42.80
CA LEU A 180 31.76 1.17 -42.12
C LEU A 180 31.50 2.32 -43.11
N ARG A 181 30.23 2.71 -43.29
CA ARG A 181 29.87 3.87 -44.12
C ARG A 181 30.40 5.13 -43.44
N LEU A 182 31.35 5.82 -44.08
CA LEU A 182 31.68 7.18 -43.72
C LEU A 182 30.60 8.08 -44.31
N GLY A 183 29.71 8.61 -43.48
CA GLY A 183 28.73 9.59 -43.94
C GLY A 183 29.42 10.85 -44.46
N ASP A 184 28.99 11.36 -45.61
CA ASP A 184 29.35 12.69 -46.15
C ASP A 184 28.72 13.83 -45.32
N ALA A 185 28.63 13.68 -43.99
CA ALA A 185 28.25 14.74 -43.09
C ALA A 185 29.50 15.62 -42.87
N GLY A 186 29.73 16.52 -43.84
CA GLY A 186 30.55 17.72 -43.76
C GLY A 186 31.73 17.63 -42.80
N ILE A 187 32.91 17.31 -43.34
CA ILE A 187 34.12 17.95 -42.84
C ILE A 187 33.87 19.45 -43.02
N ALA A 188 33.32 20.12 -42.01
CA ALA A 188 33.38 21.56 -41.91
C ALA A 188 34.86 21.89 -41.81
N ARG A 189 35.48 22.04 -42.98
CA ARG A 189 36.88 22.35 -43.15
C ARG A 189 37.04 23.85 -42.93
N GLU A 190 36.59 24.36 -41.79
CA GLU A 190 37.14 25.60 -41.25
C GLU A 190 38.49 25.26 -40.66
N VAL A 191 39.50 25.29 -41.54
CA VAL A 191 40.89 25.40 -41.11
C VAL A 191 41.03 26.80 -40.53
N ASN A 192 40.74 26.94 -39.23
CA ASN A 192 41.18 28.12 -38.50
C ASN A 192 42.56 27.79 -37.90
N ASP A 193 43.57 28.27 -38.61
CA ASP A 193 44.97 28.03 -38.31
C ASP A 193 45.41 28.96 -37.15
N MET A 194 44.96 28.69 -35.93
CA MET A 194 45.52 29.31 -34.72
C MET A 194 45.50 28.35 -33.52
N LYS A 195 46.70 27.84 -33.20
CA LYS A 195 47.18 27.30 -31.91
C LYS A 195 46.12 27.07 -30.81
N GLY A 196 45.90 25.79 -30.50
CA GLY A 196 45.68 25.34 -29.12
C GLY A 196 44.38 24.58 -28.88
N GLY A 197 44.52 23.30 -28.48
CA GLY A 197 43.45 22.54 -27.83
C GLY A 197 42.85 21.44 -28.70
N SER A 198 43.21 20.20 -28.37
CA SER A 198 42.63 18.97 -28.91
C SER A 198 41.11 18.91 -28.72
N GLN A 199 40.35 19.31 -29.74
CA GLN A 199 38.99 18.83 -29.94
C GLN A 199 39.08 17.57 -30.79
N ALA A 200 38.88 16.42 -30.17
CA ALA A 200 38.73 15.17 -30.88
C ALA A 200 37.52 15.28 -31.81
N LEU A 201 37.77 15.16 -33.13
CA LEU A 201 36.75 14.93 -34.13
C LEU A 201 35.88 13.74 -33.68
N ARG A 202 34.68 14.00 -33.17
CA ARG A 202 33.69 12.96 -32.93
C ARG A 202 33.04 12.62 -34.27
N MET A 203 33.65 11.68 -34.99
CA MET A 203 33.03 11.09 -36.16
C MET A 203 31.89 10.18 -35.69
N THR A 204 30.64 10.57 -35.98
CA THR A 204 29.44 9.79 -35.63
C THR A 204 29.19 8.75 -36.72
N TYR A 205 29.63 7.51 -36.45
CA TYR A 205 29.43 6.34 -37.31
C TYR A 205 28.16 5.55 -36.97
N THR A 206 27.18 6.25 -36.40
CA THR A 206 26.03 5.65 -35.74
C THR A 206 24.74 5.90 -36.52
N ARG A 207 23.96 4.85 -36.74
CA ARG A 207 22.58 4.92 -37.23
C ARG A 207 21.64 4.53 -36.09
N LYS A 208 20.44 5.12 -36.05
CA LYS A 208 19.44 4.71 -35.06
C LYS A 208 19.11 3.22 -35.23
N ARG A 209 19.14 2.48 -34.14
CA ARG A 209 18.76 1.07 -34.12
C ARG A 209 17.30 0.91 -34.55
N ARG A 210 17.04 -0.12 -35.35
CA ARG A 210 15.70 -0.49 -35.82
C ARG A 210 15.30 -1.84 -35.24
N TYR A 211 14.01 -2.04 -35.04
CA TYR A 211 13.47 -3.20 -34.35
C TYR A 211 12.44 -3.92 -35.24
N GLY A 212 12.53 -5.25 -35.27
CA GLY A 212 11.54 -6.10 -35.93
C GLY A 212 10.25 -6.23 -35.13
N ASP A 213 9.19 -6.71 -35.78
CA ASP A 213 7.87 -6.84 -35.16
C ASP A 213 7.83 -7.86 -34.01
N THR A 214 8.61 -8.95 -34.09
CA THR A 214 8.76 -9.91 -32.99
C THR A 214 9.33 -9.25 -31.73
N HIS A 215 10.30 -8.33 -31.89
CA HIS A 215 10.89 -7.61 -30.75
C HIS A 215 9.89 -6.68 -30.09
N VAL A 216 9.24 -5.83 -30.88
CA VAL A 216 8.27 -4.87 -30.37
C VAL A 216 7.06 -5.61 -29.77
N GLY A 217 6.57 -6.65 -30.44
CA GLY A 217 5.48 -7.49 -29.95
C GLY A 217 5.79 -8.17 -28.61
N ALA A 218 7.03 -8.63 -28.41
CA ALA A 218 7.45 -9.20 -27.13
C ALA A 218 7.53 -8.17 -25.99
N ARG A 219 7.86 -6.90 -26.29
CA ARG A 219 7.88 -5.79 -25.32
C ARG A 219 6.47 -5.34 -24.97
N THR A 220 5.62 -5.14 -25.97
CA THR A 220 4.23 -4.74 -25.76
C THR A 220 3.44 -5.84 -25.05
N GLY A 221 3.67 -7.12 -25.37
CA GLY A 221 3.02 -8.24 -24.67
C GLY A 221 3.34 -8.28 -23.17
N GLN A 222 4.60 -8.04 -22.79
CA GLN A 222 4.97 -7.94 -21.36
C GLN A 222 4.28 -6.77 -20.64
N LEU A 223 4.08 -5.64 -21.34
CA LEU A 223 3.34 -4.49 -20.81
C LEU A 223 1.84 -4.76 -20.75
N ASP A 224 1.29 -5.52 -21.69
CA ASP A 224 -0.11 -5.97 -21.68
C ASP A 224 -0.38 -6.88 -20.47
N ASP A 225 0.49 -7.84 -20.19
CA ASP A 225 0.42 -8.69 -18.98
C ASP A 225 0.50 -7.86 -17.69
N LEU A 226 1.36 -6.82 -17.67
CA LEU A 226 1.47 -5.90 -16.53
C LEU A 226 0.20 -5.07 -16.34
N LEU A 227 -0.38 -4.56 -17.43
CA LEU A 227 -1.61 -3.78 -17.40
C LEU A 227 -2.79 -4.60 -16.91
N GLU A 228 -2.92 -5.85 -17.38
CA GLU A 228 -3.95 -6.78 -16.89
C GLU A 228 -3.79 -7.03 -15.38
N ARG A 229 -2.56 -7.22 -14.91
CA ARG A 229 -2.29 -7.39 -13.47
C ARG A 229 -2.64 -6.15 -12.65
N ILE A 230 -2.28 -4.95 -13.13
CA ILE A 230 -2.64 -3.70 -12.44
C ILE A 230 -4.16 -3.52 -12.40
N ALA A 231 -4.87 -3.86 -13.48
CA ALA A 231 -6.33 -3.81 -13.52
C ALA A 231 -6.97 -4.78 -12.50
N GLY A 232 -6.47 -6.00 -12.41
CA GLY A 232 -6.91 -6.96 -11.39
C GLY A 232 -6.72 -6.44 -9.96
N TYR A 233 -5.56 -5.86 -9.66
CA TYR A 233 -5.33 -5.23 -8.35
C TYR A 233 -6.26 -4.05 -8.07
N ARG A 234 -6.65 -3.29 -9.11
CA ARG A 234 -7.59 -2.18 -8.97
C ARG A 234 -8.98 -2.66 -8.61
N GLU A 235 -9.44 -3.75 -9.22
CA GLU A 235 -10.74 -4.38 -8.92
C GLU A 235 -10.77 -5.00 -7.53
N GLU A 236 -9.71 -5.69 -7.12
CA GLU A 236 -9.56 -6.21 -5.76
C GLU A 236 -9.64 -5.07 -4.74
N LEU A 237 -8.89 -3.98 -4.95
CA LEU A 237 -8.90 -2.82 -4.05
C LEU A 237 -10.28 -2.15 -3.98
N ALA A 238 -11.00 -2.07 -5.11
CA ALA A 238 -12.36 -1.56 -5.13
C ALA A 238 -13.35 -2.46 -4.37
N THR A 239 -13.11 -3.77 -4.35
CA THR A 239 -13.90 -4.71 -3.55
C THR A 239 -13.64 -4.53 -2.06
N VAL A 240 -12.37 -4.46 -1.65
CA VAL A 240 -11.98 -4.16 -0.27
C VAL A 240 -12.56 -2.84 0.22
N ALA A 241 -12.50 -1.78 -0.60
CA ALA A 241 -13.07 -0.48 -0.24
C ALA A 241 -14.60 -0.54 -0.04
N ARG A 242 -15.32 -1.33 -0.85
CA ARG A 242 -16.77 -1.54 -0.65
C ARG A 242 -17.07 -2.33 0.62
N GLU A 243 -16.31 -3.38 0.89
CA GLU A 243 -16.43 -4.16 2.13
C GLU A 243 -16.18 -3.29 3.36
N PHE A 244 -15.14 -2.45 3.32
CA PHE A 244 -14.84 -1.51 4.39
C PHE A 244 -15.95 -0.47 4.57
N ALA A 245 -16.50 0.09 3.48
CA ALA A 245 -17.62 1.01 3.56
C ALA A 245 -18.87 0.35 4.19
N GLY A 246 -19.13 -0.93 3.88
CA GLY A 246 -20.20 -1.71 4.52
C GLY A 246 -19.97 -1.92 6.02
N TYR A 247 -18.73 -2.24 6.40
CA TYR A 247 -18.33 -2.33 7.81
C TYR A 247 -18.52 -0.98 8.53
N ARG A 248 -18.03 0.10 7.93
CA ARG A 248 -18.13 1.47 8.46
C ARG A 248 -19.58 1.90 8.72
N ALA A 249 -20.51 1.48 7.87
CA ALA A 249 -21.93 1.82 7.99
C ALA A 249 -22.65 1.11 9.14
N THR A 250 -22.09 0.01 9.65
CA THR A 250 -22.76 -0.88 10.61
C THR A 250 -22.01 -1.03 11.93
N SER A 251 -20.71 -0.75 11.96
CA SER A 251 -19.89 -1.01 13.13
C SER A 251 -20.14 -0.01 14.26
N LEU A 252 -20.38 -0.54 15.45
CA LEU A 252 -20.51 0.18 16.72
C LEU A 252 -19.15 0.51 17.34
N TRP A 253 -18.12 -0.28 16.98
CA TRP A 253 -16.77 -0.22 17.56
C TRP A 253 -15.77 0.55 16.70
N LEU A 254 -16.27 1.28 15.70
CA LEU A 254 -15.46 1.98 14.72
C LEU A 254 -14.66 3.14 15.35
N ASP A 255 -13.34 3.13 15.12
CA ASP A 255 -12.49 4.30 15.37
C ASP A 255 -12.52 5.21 14.13
N LEU A 256 -13.31 6.30 14.20
CA LEU A 256 -13.56 7.20 13.07
C LEU A 256 -12.27 7.81 12.48
N PRO A 257 -11.35 8.41 13.28
CA PRO A 257 -10.09 8.94 12.74
C PRO A 257 -9.25 7.89 12.03
N LEU A 258 -9.14 6.68 12.58
CA LEU A 258 -8.42 5.59 11.92
C LEU A 258 -9.15 5.12 10.66
N ALA A 259 -10.48 5.11 10.66
CA ALA A 259 -11.28 4.74 9.49
C ALA A 259 -11.01 5.69 8.32
N ASP A 260 -11.03 7.00 8.60
CA ASP A 260 -10.75 8.03 7.60
C ASP A 260 -9.32 7.93 7.05
N ALA A 261 -8.35 7.59 7.90
CA ALA A 261 -6.97 7.35 7.48
C ALA A 261 -6.84 6.12 6.57
N ILE A 262 -7.56 5.03 6.87
CA ILE A 262 -7.62 3.83 6.03
C ILE A 262 -8.26 4.15 4.68
N ASP A 263 -9.41 4.84 4.66
CA ASP A 263 -10.08 5.26 3.43
C ASP A 263 -9.15 6.11 2.55
N ALA A 264 -8.46 7.08 3.15
CA ALA A 264 -7.49 7.91 2.45
C ALA A 264 -6.33 7.08 1.88
N ASN A 265 -5.82 6.10 2.63
CA ASN A 265 -4.75 5.23 2.16
C ASN A 265 -5.21 4.33 1.01
N LEU A 266 -6.38 3.70 1.10
CA LEU A 266 -6.94 2.89 0.01
C LEU A 266 -7.18 3.73 -1.26
N ALA A 267 -7.68 4.96 -1.11
CA ALA A 267 -7.85 5.90 -2.22
C ALA A 267 -6.51 6.32 -2.85
N ALA A 268 -5.49 6.56 -2.03
CA ALA A 268 -4.15 6.90 -2.48
C ALA A 268 -3.49 5.75 -3.26
N ILE A 269 -3.62 4.50 -2.78
CA ILE A 269 -3.17 3.31 -3.50
C ILE A 269 -3.89 3.20 -4.84
N GLY A 270 -5.21 3.41 -4.86
CA GLY A 270 -6.00 3.43 -6.09
C GLY A 270 -5.47 4.43 -7.12
N THR A 271 -5.18 5.65 -6.68
CA THR A 271 -4.61 6.72 -7.53
C THR A 271 -3.21 6.35 -8.03
N ALA A 272 -2.39 5.70 -7.20
CA ALA A 272 -1.06 5.22 -7.60
C ALA A 272 -1.16 4.13 -8.67
N LEU A 273 -2.08 3.16 -8.52
CA LEU A 273 -2.35 2.12 -9.53
C LEU A 273 -2.78 2.74 -10.87
N ASP A 274 -3.71 3.70 -10.83
CA ASP A 274 -4.19 4.40 -12.03
C ASP A 274 -3.04 5.16 -12.73
N THR A 275 -2.13 5.76 -11.94
CA THR A 275 -0.91 6.41 -12.45
C THR A 275 0.06 5.42 -13.08
N PHE A 276 0.31 4.27 -12.45
CA PHE A 276 1.18 3.23 -13.00
C PHE A 276 0.62 2.62 -14.27
N ALA A 277 -0.69 2.40 -14.35
CA ALA A 277 -1.35 1.95 -15.57
C ALA A 277 -1.22 2.98 -16.71
N ALA A 278 -1.34 4.28 -16.42
CA ALA A 278 -1.14 5.33 -17.41
C ALA A 278 0.31 5.36 -17.93
N ARG A 279 1.29 5.26 -17.04
CA ARG A 279 2.71 5.18 -17.37
C ARG A 279 3.04 3.94 -18.21
N ALA A 280 2.54 2.77 -17.82
CA ALA A 280 2.72 1.53 -18.58
C ALA A 280 2.11 1.62 -19.99
N ARG A 281 0.90 2.20 -20.14
CA ARG A 281 0.29 2.47 -21.46
C ARG A 281 1.13 3.42 -22.32
N SER A 282 1.68 4.48 -21.71
CA SER A 282 2.57 5.42 -22.41
C SER A 282 3.87 4.73 -22.87
N CYS A 283 4.45 3.90 -22.00
CA CYS A 283 5.63 3.09 -22.32
C CYS A 283 5.35 2.12 -23.48
N ARG A 284 4.18 1.46 -23.45
CA ARG A 284 3.73 0.54 -24.51
C ARG A 284 3.63 1.24 -25.87
N ALA A 285 2.91 2.37 -25.94
CA ALA A 285 2.85 3.19 -27.14
C ALA A 285 4.24 3.68 -27.59
N GLY A 286 5.14 3.89 -26.62
CA GLY A 286 6.52 4.26 -26.87
C GLY A 286 7.34 3.18 -27.57
N PHE A 287 7.15 1.91 -27.21
CA PHE A 287 7.74 0.76 -27.92
C PHE A 287 7.13 0.59 -29.32
N GLU A 288 5.82 0.80 -29.47
CA GLU A 288 5.16 0.74 -30.79
C GLU A 288 5.69 1.78 -31.77
N ALA A 289 6.10 2.95 -31.27
CA ALA A 289 6.66 4.05 -32.05
C ALA A 289 8.17 3.89 -32.35
N LEU A 290 8.82 2.80 -31.93
CA LEU A 290 10.23 2.57 -32.25
C LEU A 290 10.45 2.42 -33.77
N PRO A 291 11.62 2.85 -34.30
CA PRO A 291 11.94 2.68 -35.71
C PRO A 291 11.87 1.21 -36.14
N ARG A 292 11.10 0.91 -37.19
CA ARG A 292 10.84 -0.46 -37.65
C ARG A 292 11.91 -0.97 -38.62
N LEU A 293 12.26 -2.25 -38.47
CA LEU A 293 13.04 -2.98 -39.44
C LEU A 293 12.09 -3.52 -40.53
N PRO A 294 12.40 -3.37 -41.84
CA PRO A 294 11.51 -3.81 -42.92
C PRO A 294 11.26 -5.32 -42.93
N ASP A 295 12.28 -6.11 -42.61
CA ASP A 295 12.22 -7.56 -42.51
C ASP A 295 12.42 -7.97 -41.05
N ASP A 296 11.50 -8.75 -40.49
CA ASP A 296 11.57 -9.19 -39.09
C ASP A 296 12.54 -10.38 -38.94
N PRO A 297 13.63 -10.26 -38.17
CA PRO A 297 14.58 -11.34 -37.94
C PRO A 297 14.02 -12.43 -37.00
N GLY A 298 12.84 -12.23 -36.41
CA GLY A 298 12.22 -13.20 -35.50
C GLY A 298 12.91 -13.31 -34.14
N ILE A 299 13.81 -12.36 -33.82
CA ILE A 299 14.58 -12.37 -32.57
C ILE A 299 13.71 -11.82 -31.45
N ARG A 300 13.43 -12.66 -30.46
CA ARG A 300 12.71 -12.26 -29.24
C ARG A 300 13.70 -11.69 -28.21
N PRO A 301 13.50 -10.47 -27.71
CA PRO A 301 14.35 -9.93 -26.66
C PRO A 301 14.10 -10.64 -25.33
N GLU A 302 15.12 -10.66 -24.48
CA GLU A 302 14.98 -11.12 -23.10
C GLU A 302 13.93 -10.29 -22.35
N PRO A 303 13.15 -10.89 -21.43
CA PRO A 303 12.21 -10.15 -20.60
C PRO A 303 12.88 -8.97 -19.88
N VAL A 304 12.16 -7.88 -19.69
CA VAL A 304 12.69 -6.73 -18.94
C VAL A 304 13.00 -7.21 -17.53
N ALA A 305 14.26 -7.07 -17.12
CA ALA A 305 14.69 -7.51 -15.81
C ALA A 305 14.14 -6.56 -14.74
N TRP A 306 13.21 -7.06 -13.96
CA TRP A 306 12.76 -6.49 -12.70
C TRP A 306 12.73 -7.64 -11.70
N GLU A 307 13.13 -7.42 -10.44
CA GLU A 307 13.25 -8.50 -9.46
C GLU A 307 11.97 -9.36 -9.43
N PRO A 308 12.09 -10.69 -9.61
CA PRO A 308 10.93 -11.54 -9.77
C PRO A 308 10.08 -11.53 -8.50
N LEU A 309 8.77 -11.60 -8.71
CA LEU A 309 7.80 -11.67 -7.62
C LEU A 309 8.10 -12.91 -6.78
N ARG A 310 8.67 -12.75 -5.57
CA ARG A 310 8.41 -13.76 -4.54
C ARG A 310 6.91 -13.70 -4.26
N GLN A 311 6.25 -14.81 -4.56
CA GLN A 311 4.87 -15.12 -4.18
C GLN A 311 4.81 -15.29 -2.66
#